data_AF-A0A1H0FFP0-F1
#
_entry.id   AF-A0A1H0FFP0-F1
#
_cell.length_a   1.000
_cell.length_b   1.000
_cell.length_c   1.000
_cell.angle_alpha   90.00
_cell.angle_beta   90.00
_cell.angle_gamma   90.00
#
_symmetry.space_group_name_H-M   'P 1'
#
loop_
_entity.id
_entity.type
_entity.pdbx_description
1 polymer ?
#
loop_
_entity_poly.entity_id
_entity_poly.type
_entity_poly.pdbx_seq_one_letter_code
_entity_poly.pdbx_strand_id
1 'polypeptide(L)'
;MTDPSPSGEPTAVRLLFEYEGDEVRLLLQQPVDVAVSGFDLPREDVVGNHVEVRDANEEMLSRVPIRSGMDTSVEVFPEDPNEPITRTDVPRGQGAFTVVVPTTERADHVTVVRIPPTGDVAEAEAGAGDVVELGTFPLTGGAR
;
A
#
# COMPACT_ATOMS: atom_id res chain seq x y z
N MET A 1 -18.59 2.49 -37.26
CA MET A 1 -18.43 3.04 -35.90
C MET A 1 -17.49 2.07 -35.20
N THR A 2 -16.19 2.34 -35.28
CA THR A 2 -15.15 1.42 -34.78
C THR A 2 -14.78 1.91 -33.40
N ASP A 3 -15.05 1.08 -32.40
CA ASP A 3 -14.62 1.29 -31.02
C ASP A 3 -13.08 1.22 -30.97
N PRO A 4 -12.36 2.21 -30.42
CA PRO A 4 -10.94 2.06 -30.20
C PRO A 4 -10.71 1.00 -29.12
N SER A 5 -10.28 -0.19 -29.52
CA SER A 5 -9.74 -1.17 -28.57
C SER A 5 -8.52 -0.54 -27.89
N PRO A 6 -8.40 -0.53 -26.55
CA PRO A 6 -7.18 -0.07 -25.90
C PRO A 6 -6.03 -1.00 -26.28
N SER A 7 -5.11 -0.49 -27.10
CA SER A 7 -3.93 -1.19 -27.58
C SER A 7 -2.70 -0.75 -26.79
N GLY A 8 -2.70 -1.03 -25.49
CA GLY A 8 -1.56 -0.84 -24.59
C GLY A 8 -1.39 -2.08 -23.72
N GLU A 9 -0.16 -2.49 -23.46
CA GLU A 9 0.11 -3.49 -22.42
C GLU A 9 -0.31 -2.90 -21.06
N PRO A 10 -0.85 -3.72 -20.12
CA PRO A 10 -1.26 -3.22 -18.82
C PRO A 10 -0.09 -2.51 -18.13
N THR A 11 -0.24 -1.22 -17.88
CA THR A 11 0.78 -0.39 -17.24
C THR A 11 0.70 -0.42 -15.71
N ALA A 12 -0.34 -1.08 -15.16
CA ALA A 12 -0.58 -1.17 -13.74
C ALA A 12 -1.21 -2.50 -13.32
N VAL A 13 -1.07 -2.86 -12.03
CA VAL A 13 -1.75 -3.99 -11.41
C VAL A 13 -2.54 -3.48 -10.21
N ARG A 14 -3.81 -3.89 -10.15
CA ARG A 14 -4.66 -3.75 -8.96
C ARG A 14 -4.41 -4.92 -8.02
N LEU A 15 -4.12 -4.60 -6.76
CA LEU A 15 -3.84 -5.55 -5.70
C LEU A 15 -4.91 -5.42 -4.62
N LEU A 16 -5.52 -6.54 -4.23
CA LEU A 16 -6.42 -6.62 -3.07
C LEU A 16 -5.70 -7.36 -1.95
N PHE A 17 -5.61 -6.73 -0.80
CA PHE A 17 -5.04 -7.31 0.40
C PHE A 17 -6.11 -7.50 1.46
N GLU A 18 -5.94 -8.52 2.30
CA GLU A 18 -6.55 -8.59 3.64
C GLU A 18 -5.47 -8.41 4.70
N TYR A 19 -5.87 -7.96 5.88
CA TYR A 19 -4.98 -7.85 7.02
C TYR A 19 -5.68 -8.17 8.35
N GLU A 20 -4.90 -8.69 9.28
CA GLU A 20 -5.23 -8.81 10.70
C GLU A 20 -4.04 -8.30 11.53
N GLY A 21 -4.19 -7.12 12.13
CA GLY A 21 -3.08 -6.41 12.75
C GLY A 21 -1.99 -6.08 11.72
N ASP A 22 -0.78 -6.60 11.95
CA ASP A 22 0.38 -6.45 11.06
C ASP A 22 0.53 -7.64 10.08
N GLU A 23 -0.30 -8.69 10.20
CA GLU A 23 -0.30 -9.78 9.23
C GLU A 23 -1.06 -9.34 7.98
N VAL A 24 -0.38 -9.37 6.82
CA VAL A 24 -0.95 -8.97 5.53
C VAL A 24 -0.92 -10.15 4.57
N ARG A 25 -1.99 -10.33 3.79
CA ARG A 25 -2.09 -11.36 2.75
C ARG A 25 -2.60 -10.75 1.46
N LEU A 26 -1.96 -11.11 0.35
CA LEU A 26 -2.41 -10.74 -0.99
C LEU A 26 -3.47 -11.72 -1.48
N LEU A 27 -4.66 -11.21 -1.76
CA LEU A 27 -5.82 -12.00 -2.21
C LEU A 27 -6.00 -12.02 -3.72
N LEU A 28 -5.75 -10.90 -4.39
CA LEU A 28 -5.97 -10.76 -5.83
C LEU A 28 -4.91 -9.88 -6.46
N GLN A 29 -4.48 -10.28 -7.66
CA GLN A 29 -3.73 -9.45 -8.60
C GLN A 29 -4.53 -9.36 -9.90
N GLN A 30 -4.82 -8.15 -10.36
CA GLN A 30 -5.57 -7.92 -11.58
C GLN A 30 -4.84 -6.85 -12.42
N PRO A 31 -4.29 -7.21 -13.59
CA PRO A 31 -3.76 -6.24 -14.53
C PRO A 31 -4.84 -5.22 -14.94
N VAL A 32 -4.48 -3.95 -15.01
CA VAL A 32 -5.37 -2.85 -15.40
C VAL A 32 -4.64 -1.88 -16.33
N ASP A 33 -5.37 -1.35 -17.31
CA ASP A 33 -4.86 -0.31 -18.21
C ASP A 33 -5.29 1.07 -17.68
N VAL A 34 -4.55 1.56 -16.68
CA VAL A 34 -4.78 2.86 -16.05
C VAL A 34 -3.45 3.52 -15.78
N ALA A 35 -3.27 4.74 -16.28
CA ALA A 35 -2.17 5.58 -15.86
C ALA A 35 -2.38 5.96 -14.39
N VAL A 36 -1.49 5.50 -13.52
CA VAL A 36 -1.54 5.92 -12.12
C VAL A 36 -0.60 7.12 -11.97
N SER A 37 -1.18 8.22 -11.50
CA SER A 37 -0.52 9.52 -11.45
C SER A 37 0.26 9.71 -10.15
N GLY A 38 1.41 10.38 -10.23
CA GLY A 38 2.22 10.74 -9.06
C GLY A 38 3.34 9.78 -8.69
N PHE A 39 3.69 8.82 -9.55
CA PHE A 39 4.86 7.94 -9.31
C PHE A 39 6.21 8.61 -9.55
N ASP A 40 6.25 9.62 -10.42
CA ASP A 40 7.45 10.41 -10.68
C ASP A 40 7.66 11.49 -9.61
N LEU A 41 6.80 11.56 -8.58
CA LEU A 41 6.93 12.53 -7.50
C LEU A 41 7.95 12.04 -6.47
N PRO A 42 8.71 12.95 -5.84
CA PRO A 42 9.80 12.60 -4.95
C PRO A 42 9.37 11.65 -3.83
N ARG A 43 10.20 10.62 -3.62
CA ARG A 43 10.11 9.49 -2.69
C ARG A 43 10.25 9.92 -1.23
N GLU A 44 9.59 10.99 -0.83
CA GLU A 44 9.65 11.45 0.57
C GLU A 44 9.10 10.35 1.48
N ASP A 45 9.78 10.10 2.59
CA ASP A 45 9.35 9.14 3.62
C ASP A 45 8.15 9.70 4.39
N VAL A 46 7.02 9.79 3.69
CA VAL A 46 5.75 10.22 4.27
C VAL A 46 5.32 9.14 5.25
N VAL A 47 4.98 9.55 6.46
CA VAL A 47 4.46 8.67 7.51
C VAL A 47 3.21 7.93 7.02
N GLY A 48 3.13 6.64 7.32
CA GLY A 48 1.96 5.81 7.02
C GLY A 48 2.29 4.48 6.35
N ASN A 49 1.25 3.77 5.93
CA ASN A 49 1.38 2.49 5.25
C ASN A 49 1.47 2.69 3.73
N HIS A 50 2.37 1.93 3.08
CA HIS A 50 2.66 2.04 1.66
C HIS A 50 2.80 0.66 1.03
N VAL A 51 2.61 0.59 -0.28
CA VAL A 51 3.02 -0.53 -1.11
C VAL A 51 4.17 -0.09 -2.01
N GLU A 52 5.31 -0.73 -1.84
CA GLU A 52 6.49 -0.55 -2.68
C GLU A 52 6.51 -1.59 -3.78
N VAL A 53 6.80 -1.18 -5.01
CA VAL A 53 7.14 -2.09 -6.11
C VAL A 53 8.64 -2.15 -6.19
N ARG A 54 9.20 -3.35 -6.11
CA ARG A 54 10.64 -3.59 -6.15
C ARG A 54 11.00 -4.52 -7.31
N ASP A 55 12.22 -4.38 -7.80
CA ASP A 55 12.81 -5.32 -8.75
C ASP A 55 13.45 -6.53 -8.04
N ALA A 56 13.98 -7.46 -8.83
CA ALA A 56 14.64 -8.66 -8.31
C ALA A 56 15.94 -8.39 -7.51
N ASN A 57 16.47 -7.17 -7.55
CA ASN A 57 17.61 -6.73 -6.75
C ASN A 57 17.20 -5.93 -5.51
N GLU A 58 15.91 -5.96 -5.16
CA GLU A 58 15.30 -5.18 -4.07
C GLU A 58 15.31 -3.65 -4.32
N GLU A 59 15.60 -3.20 -5.54
CA GLU A 59 15.56 -1.77 -5.87
C GLU A 59 14.10 -1.29 -5.92
N MET A 60 13.76 -0.30 -5.10
CA MET A 60 12.43 0.32 -5.12
C MET A 60 12.21 1.12 -6.41
N LEU A 61 11.32 0.59 -7.26
CA LEU A 61 10.88 1.21 -8.51
C LEU A 61 9.81 2.29 -8.25
N SER A 62 8.87 2.01 -7.34
CA SER A 62 7.83 2.96 -6.95
C SER A 62 7.31 2.70 -5.53
N ARG A 63 6.65 3.72 -4.95
CA ARG A 63 5.97 3.64 -3.64
C ARG A 63 4.59 4.27 -3.75
N VAL A 64 3.56 3.57 -3.29
CA VAL A 64 2.16 3.99 -3.36
C VAL A 64 1.54 4.02 -1.97
N PRO A 65 0.95 5.14 -1.53
CA PRO A 65 0.34 5.23 -0.20
C PRO A 65 -0.95 4.40 -0.12
N ILE A 66 -1.13 3.68 0.99
CA ILE A 66 -2.40 3.04 1.36
C ILE A 66 -3.26 4.11 2.03
N ARG A 67 -4.14 4.75 1.24
CA ARG A 67 -4.91 5.92 1.70
C ARG A 67 -6.07 5.58 2.66
N SER A 68 -6.50 4.32 2.66
CA SER A 68 -7.62 3.86 3.51
C SER A 68 -7.44 2.38 3.78
N GLY A 69 -7.53 1.99 5.06
CA GLY A 69 -7.24 0.63 5.51
C GLY A 69 -5.97 0.56 6.35
N MET A 70 -5.89 -0.46 7.20
CA MET A 70 -4.87 -0.65 8.23
C MET A 70 -4.85 0.44 9.31
N ASP A 71 -5.93 1.22 9.43
CA ASP A 71 -6.15 2.12 10.55
C ASP A 71 -6.41 1.34 11.84
N THR A 72 -5.76 1.73 12.93
CA THR A 72 -5.97 1.15 14.26
C THR A 72 -7.10 1.85 15.02
N SER A 73 -7.82 2.78 14.39
CA SER A 73 -8.87 3.58 15.03
C SER A 73 -10.14 3.56 14.19
N VAL A 74 -11.20 2.98 14.74
CA VAL A 74 -12.50 2.83 14.06
C VAL A 74 -13.53 3.80 14.63
N GLU A 75 -14.39 4.30 13.75
CA GLU A 75 -15.54 5.11 14.13
C GLU A 75 -16.66 4.19 14.63
N VAL A 76 -17.12 4.43 15.87
CA VAL A 76 -18.16 3.67 16.54
C VAL A 76 -19.40 4.55 16.63
N PHE A 77 -20.47 4.05 16.02
CA PHE A 77 -21.80 4.65 16.09
C PHE A 77 -22.52 4.08 17.32
N PRO A 78 -22.82 4.89 18.34
CA PRO A 78 -23.54 4.41 19.52
C PRO A 78 -24.97 3.99 19.17
N GLU A 79 -25.53 3.09 19.98
CA GLU A 79 -26.92 2.63 19.81
C GLU A 79 -27.94 3.74 20.15
N ASP A 80 -27.60 4.62 21.09
CA ASP A 80 -28.39 5.83 21.36
C ASP A 80 -28.06 6.91 20.33
N PRO A 81 -29.02 7.33 19.48
CA PRO A 81 -28.79 8.36 18.47
C PRO A 81 -28.51 9.76 19.04
N ASN A 82 -28.64 9.97 20.36
CA ASN A 82 -28.27 11.22 21.03
C ASN A 82 -26.82 11.23 21.53
N GLU A 83 -26.14 10.08 21.51
CA GLU A 83 -24.74 9.98 21.87
C GLU A 83 -23.83 10.39 20.69
N PRO A 84 -22.69 11.05 20.96
CA PRO A 84 -21.77 11.44 19.90
C PRO A 84 -21.11 10.21 19.28
N ILE A 85 -20.83 10.30 17.98
CA ILE A 85 -19.97 9.35 17.30
C ILE A 85 -18.56 9.42 17.92
N THR A 86 -18.01 8.28 18.32
CA THR A 86 -16.69 8.20 18.97
C THR A 86 -15.72 7.41 18.12
N ARG A 87 -14.40 7.63 18.31
CA ARG A 87 -13.36 6.77 17.73
C ARG A 87 -12.78 5.90 18.83
N THR A 88 -12.65 4.61 18.55
CA THR A 88 -12.07 3.63 19.46
C THR A 88 -10.86 2.98 18.82
N ASP A 89 -9.77 2.88 19.58
CA ASP A 89 -8.60 2.14 19.15
C ASP A 89 -8.88 0.63 19.17
N VAL A 90 -8.61 -0.03 18.06
CA VAL A 90 -8.74 -1.47 17.90
C VAL A 90 -7.34 -2.07 17.86
N PRO A 91 -6.91 -2.79 18.90
CA PRO A 91 -5.54 -3.32 19.00
C PRO A 91 -5.16 -4.27 17.86
N ARG A 92 -6.16 -4.93 17.24
CA ARG A 92 -6.02 -5.74 16.04
C ARG A 92 -7.11 -5.36 15.05
N GLY A 93 -6.86 -4.29 14.29
CA GLY A 93 -7.70 -3.95 13.14
C GLY A 93 -7.70 -5.12 12.15
N GLN A 94 -8.87 -5.46 11.61
CA GLN A 94 -9.01 -6.44 10.54
C GLN A 94 -9.75 -5.78 9.38
N GLY A 95 -9.39 -6.12 8.16
CA GLY A 95 -10.04 -5.56 6.99
C GLY A 95 -9.36 -5.93 5.68
N ALA A 96 -9.75 -5.22 4.63
CA ALA A 96 -9.15 -5.36 3.30
C ALA A 96 -8.94 -3.98 2.69
N PHE A 97 -7.91 -3.86 1.86
CA PHE A 97 -7.64 -2.64 1.10
C PHE A 97 -7.22 -2.97 -0.32
N THR A 98 -7.48 -2.03 -1.23
CA THR A 98 -7.09 -2.14 -2.63
C THR A 98 -6.11 -1.03 -2.97
N VAL A 99 -5.04 -1.38 -3.67
CA VAL A 99 -4.07 -0.43 -4.23
C VAL A 99 -3.88 -0.73 -5.71
N VAL A 100 -3.56 0.30 -6.49
CA VAL A 100 -3.13 0.14 -7.88
C VAL A 100 -1.69 0.63 -7.96
N VAL A 101 -0.80 -0.24 -8.39
CA VAL A 101 0.64 0.02 -8.50
C VAL A 101 1.07 0.00 -9.97
N PRO A 102 2.10 0.76 -10.36
CA PRO A 102 2.64 0.68 -11.71
C PRO A 102 3.37 -0.65 -11.86
N THR A 103 3.26 -1.25 -13.03
CA THR A 103 4.09 -2.39 -13.41
C THR A 103 4.98 -1.97 -14.57
N THR A 104 6.24 -2.34 -14.46
CA THR A 104 7.23 -2.24 -15.53
C THR A 104 7.83 -3.62 -15.73
N GLU A 105 8.56 -3.84 -16.82
CA GLU A 105 9.26 -5.11 -17.07
C GLU A 105 10.25 -5.47 -15.93
N ARG A 106 10.73 -4.47 -15.18
CA ARG A 106 11.62 -4.67 -14.03
C ARG A 106 10.87 -5.06 -12.74
N ALA A 107 9.55 -4.89 -12.67
CA ALA A 107 8.79 -5.15 -11.45
C ALA A 107 8.73 -6.65 -11.16
N ASP A 108 9.19 -7.05 -9.98
CA ASP A 108 9.29 -8.45 -9.57
C ASP A 108 8.31 -8.77 -8.43
N HIS A 109 8.29 -7.93 -7.41
CA HIS A 109 7.44 -8.12 -6.23
C HIS A 109 6.97 -6.79 -5.66
N VAL A 110 6.02 -6.89 -4.73
CA VAL A 110 5.59 -5.78 -3.89
C VAL A 110 5.86 -6.05 -2.43
N THR A 111 6.20 -5.00 -1.69
CA THR A 111 6.35 -5.04 -0.24
C THR A 111 5.40 -4.04 0.39
N VAL A 112 4.60 -4.50 1.35
CA VAL A 112 3.78 -3.62 2.19
C VAL A 112 4.65 -3.13 3.34
N VAL A 113 4.79 -1.82 3.49
CA VAL A 113 5.67 -1.20 4.48
C VAL A 113 4.94 -0.17 5.32
N ARG A 114 5.40 0.05 6.54
CA ARG A 114 4.97 1.14 7.42
C ARG A 114 6.15 2.05 7.71
N ILE A 115 5.94 3.34 7.45
CA ILE A 115 6.87 4.42 7.82
C ILE A 115 6.31 5.06 9.10
N PRO A 116 6.97 4.90 10.26
CA PRO A 116 6.47 5.47 11.51
C PRO A 116 6.64 7.01 11.54
N PRO A 117 5.84 7.73 12.34
CA PRO A 117 6.09 9.14 12.60
C PRO A 117 7.43 9.34 13.30
N THR A 118 8.24 10.28 12.81
CA THR A 118 9.48 10.69 13.49
C THR A 118 9.11 11.45 14.78
N GLY A 119 9.23 10.79 15.94
CA GLY A 119 8.98 11.41 17.25
C GLY A 119 9.70 10.70 18.41
N ASP A 120 10.68 11.41 19.00
CA ASP A 120 11.42 11.17 20.25
C ASP A 120 12.00 9.77 20.53
N VAL A 121 12.81 9.25 19.61
CA VAL A 121 13.95 8.42 20.04
C VAL A 121 15.11 9.35 20.42
N ALA A 122 15.27 9.56 21.72
CA ALA A 122 16.52 10.05 22.27
C ALA A 122 17.67 9.19 21.74
N GLU A 123 18.58 9.83 21.00
CA GLU A 123 19.89 9.31 20.58
C GLU A 123 19.89 7.86 20.01
N ALA A 124 19.39 7.72 18.79
CA ALA A 124 19.90 6.70 17.88
C ALA A 124 20.38 7.39 16.60
N GLU A 125 21.61 7.08 16.19
CA GLU A 125 22.34 7.76 15.14
C GLU A 125 21.60 7.79 13.80
N ALA A 126 21.83 8.86 13.02
CA ALA A 126 21.21 9.14 11.74
C ALA A 126 21.20 7.92 10.78
N GLY A 127 20.04 7.28 10.68
CA GLY A 127 19.64 6.36 9.64
C GLY A 127 18.16 6.61 9.35
N ALA A 128 17.75 6.46 8.08
CA ALA A 128 16.35 6.57 7.66
C ALA A 128 15.43 5.85 8.66
N GLY A 129 14.39 6.52 9.17
CA GLY A 129 13.51 5.97 10.20
C GLY A 129 13.06 4.57 9.82
N ASP A 130 13.23 3.61 10.74
CA ASP A 130 13.10 2.17 10.48
C ASP A 130 11.80 1.84 9.73
N VAL A 131 11.91 1.61 8.43
CA VAL A 131 10.80 1.17 7.58
C VAL A 131 10.45 -0.24 8.00
N VAL A 132 9.22 -0.45 8.49
CA VAL A 132 8.76 -1.76 8.95
C VAL A 132 8.12 -2.50 7.79
N GLU A 133 8.67 -3.65 7.40
CA GLU A 133 8.07 -4.52 6.38
C GLU A 133 6.97 -5.39 7.00
N LEU A 134 5.77 -5.32 6.44
CA LEU A 134 4.58 -6.07 6.87
C LEU A 134 4.33 -7.32 6.01
N GLY A 135 4.91 -7.37 4.81
CA GLY A 135 4.86 -8.55 3.96
C GLY A 135 5.33 -8.30 2.53
N THR A 136 5.87 -9.33 1.90
CA THR A 136 6.37 -9.30 0.51
C THR A 136 5.63 -10.33 -0.34
N PHE A 137 5.23 -9.92 -1.54
CA PHE A 137 4.37 -10.71 -2.41
C PHE A 137 4.84 -10.63 -3.87
N PRO A 138 5.05 -11.78 -4.56
CA PRO A 138 5.50 -11.77 -5.95
C PRO A 138 4.41 -11.22 -6.87
N LEU A 139 4.79 -10.45 -7.89
CA LEU A 139 3.88 -9.99 -8.92
C LEU A 139 3.74 -11.04 -10.02
N THR A 140 2.53 -11.56 -10.22
CA THR A 140 2.19 -12.41 -11.36
C THR A 140 2.06 -11.54 -12.61
N GLY A 141 3.19 -11.28 -13.28
CA GLY A 141 3.25 -10.46 -14.48
C GLY A 141 4.64 -9.86 -14.77
N GLY A 142 5.57 -9.89 -13.80
CA GLY A 142 6.97 -9.55 -14.02
C GLY A 142 7.63 -10.52 -15.01
N ALA A 143 8.50 -9.98 -15.88
CA ALA A 143 8.99 -10.63 -17.09
C ALA A 143 9.40 -12.10 -16.94
N ARG A 144 8.98 -12.92 -17.91
CA ARG A 144 9.69 -14.13 -18.33
C ARG A 144 10.49 -13.82 -19.59
#